data_AF-A0A2E8XMR1-F1
#
_entry.id   AF-A0A2E8XMR1-F1
#
_cell.length_a   1.000
_cell.length_b   1.000
_cell.length_c   1.000
_cell.angle_alpha   90.00
_cell.angle_beta   90.00
_cell.angle_gamma   90.00
#
_symmetry.space_group_name_H-M   'P 1'
#
loop_
_entity.id
_entity.type
_entity.pdbx_description
1 polymer ?
#
loop_
_entity_poly.entity_id
_entity_poly.type
_entity_poly.pdbx_seq_one_letter_code
_entity_poly.pdbx_strand_id
1 'polypeptide(L)'
;MNFGTQVVAHHAFSAEFDPNRPVLLRGPIVRVEWVNPHTWIHLEVTNDDDSTTVWMVEGGTPNTLLRRGLSRDTILPGTFIVVDGYQSKDRSARANGRDITFEDGRKFFMGSSGIGAPYDDQQSGN
;
A
#
# COMPACT_ATOMS: atom_id res chain seq x y z
N MET A 1 5.63 36.95 -2.67
CA MET A 1 4.66 36.14 -1.90
C MET A 1 4.57 34.77 -2.56
N ASN A 2 4.99 33.70 -1.88
CA ASN A 2 4.97 32.34 -2.44
C ASN A 2 3.89 31.52 -1.72
N PHE A 3 2.69 31.45 -2.29
CA PHE A 3 1.64 30.55 -1.83
C PHE A 3 1.91 29.18 -2.43
N GLY A 4 2.80 28.41 -1.79
CA GLY A 4 2.86 26.99 -2.03
C GLY A 4 1.52 26.40 -1.58
N THR A 5 0.71 25.95 -2.54
CA THR A 5 -0.51 25.19 -2.29
C THR A 5 -0.14 23.96 -1.48
N GLN A 6 -0.31 24.08 -0.17
CA GLN A 6 -0.22 22.98 0.76
C GLN A 6 -1.32 22.00 0.35
N VAL A 7 -0.91 20.94 -0.33
CA VAL A 7 -1.79 19.90 -0.84
C VAL A 7 -2.63 19.41 0.33
N VAL A 8 -3.92 19.77 0.31
CA VAL A 8 -4.93 19.21 1.20
C VAL A 8 -5.14 17.78 0.75
N ALA A 9 -4.25 16.90 1.20
CA ALA A 9 -4.39 15.45 1.13
C ALA A 9 -3.79 14.83 2.41
N HIS A 10 -4.18 15.36 3.57
CA HIS A 10 -4.21 14.57 4.80
C HIS A 10 -5.58 13.88 4.87
N HIS A 11 -5.96 13.13 3.83
CA HIS A 11 -7.12 12.26 3.94
C HIS A 11 -6.79 11.22 5.01
N ALA A 12 -7.53 11.28 6.12
CA ALA A 12 -7.31 10.37 7.22
C ALA A 12 -7.57 8.95 6.70
N PHE A 13 -6.59 8.07 6.85
CA PHE A 13 -6.66 6.64 6.59
C PHE A 13 -7.89 6.04 7.28
N SER A 14 -8.22 6.53 8.47
CA SER A 14 -9.44 6.16 9.21
C SER A 14 -10.74 6.68 8.60
N ALA A 15 -10.72 7.64 7.67
CA ALA A 15 -11.89 8.06 6.90
C ALA A 15 -12.19 7.10 5.74
N GLU A 16 -11.17 6.52 5.12
CA GLU A 16 -11.30 5.72 3.88
C GLU A 16 -11.14 4.21 4.09
N PHE A 17 -10.40 3.78 5.12
CA PHE A 17 -10.05 2.38 5.36
C PHE A 17 -10.58 1.89 6.73
N ASP A 18 -10.92 0.60 6.80
CA ASP A 18 -11.41 -0.04 8.03
C ASP A 18 -10.27 -0.80 8.72
N PRO A 19 -9.74 -0.30 9.87
CA PRO A 19 -8.66 -0.98 10.58
C PRO A 19 -9.07 -2.35 11.14
N ASN A 20 -10.37 -2.66 11.21
CA ASN A 20 -10.88 -3.97 11.62
C ASN A 20 -11.07 -4.93 10.44
N ARG A 21 -10.66 -4.56 9.23
CA ARG A 21 -10.72 -5.39 8.03
C ARG A 21 -9.35 -5.52 7.38
N PRO A 22 -8.44 -6.29 8.01
CA PRO A 22 -7.18 -6.62 7.38
C PRO A 22 -7.45 -7.41 6.09
N VAL A 23 -6.68 -7.11 5.05
CA VAL A 23 -6.67 -7.84 3.78
C VAL A 23 -5.25 -8.27 3.47
N LEU A 24 -5.12 -9.49 2.98
CA LEU A 24 -3.87 -10.04 2.48
C LEU A 24 -3.99 -10.24 0.97
N LEU A 25 -3.41 -9.33 0.19
CA LEU A 25 -3.47 -9.37 -1.26
C LEU A 25 -2.20 -10.00 -1.80
N ARG A 26 -2.33 -10.98 -2.69
CA ARG A 26 -1.19 -11.76 -3.24
C ARG A 26 -1.33 -11.81 -4.74
N GLY A 27 -0.27 -11.46 -5.45
CA GLY A 27 -0.33 -11.45 -6.91
C GLY A 27 0.84 -10.74 -7.58
N PRO A 28 0.88 -10.78 -8.92
CA PRO A 28 1.79 -9.95 -9.69
C PRO A 28 1.32 -8.49 -9.72
N ILE A 29 2.29 -7.57 -9.64
CA ILE A 29 2.05 -6.15 -9.93
C ILE A 29 1.69 -6.03 -11.40
N VAL A 30 0.59 -5.35 -11.73
CA VAL A 30 0.22 -5.04 -13.12
C VAL A 30 0.54 -3.60 -13.50
N ARG A 31 0.56 -2.69 -12.53
CA ARG A 31 0.86 -1.28 -12.74
C ARG A 31 1.32 -0.61 -11.45
N VAL A 32 2.18 0.39 -11.57
CA VAL A 32 2.59 1.25 -10.46
C VAL A 32 2.42 2.70 -10.87
N GLU A 33 1.73 3.47 -10.05
CA GLU A 33 1.62 4.92 -10.17
C GLU A 33 2.44 5.57 -9.08
N TRP A 34 3.62 6.05 -9.46
CA TRP A 34 4.55 6.65 -8.52
C TRP A 34 4.41 8.18 -8.55
N VAL A 35 3.26 8.66 -8.08
CA VAL A 35 2.85 10.07 -8.11
C VAL A 35 2.86 10.67 -6.70
N ASN A 36 2.92 12.00 -6.61
CA ASN A 36 2.81 12.74 -5.35
C ASN A 36 1.36 13.24 -5.24
N PRO A 37 0.62 13.03 -4.13
CA PRO A 37 1.07 12.65 -2.79
C PRO A 37 1.13 11.16 -2.45
N HIS A 38 0.52 10.27 -3.24
CA HIS A 38 0.48 8.84 -2.93
C HIS A 38 1.00 7.98 -4.08
N THR A 39 1.76 6.96 -3.73
CA THR A 39 2.10 5.88 -4.66
C THR A 39 0.96 4.87 -4.69
N TRP A 40 0.56 4.42 -5.87
CA TRP A 40 -0.45 3.38 -6.05
C TRP A 40 0.17 2.15 -6.70
N ILE A 41 -0.12 0.97 -6.16
CA ILE A 41 0.32 -0.32 -6.71
C ILE A 41 -0.93 -1.09 -7.11
N HIS A 42 -1.02 -1.47 -8.38
CA HIS A 42 -2.10 -2.28 -8.89
C HIS A 42 -1.66 -3.74 -8.87
N LEU A 43 -2.39 -4.57 -8.15
CA LEU A 43 -2.11 -6.00 -7.98
C LEU A 43 -3.21 -6.82 -8.62
N GLU A 44 -2.85 -7.78 -9.46
CA GLU A 44 -3.83 -8.77 -9.93
C GLU A 44 -3.96 -9.88 -8.91
N VAL A 45 -5.12 -10.00 -8.27
CA VAL A 45 -5.39 -11.03 -7.26
C VAL A 45 -6.35 -12.06 -7.85
N THR A 46 -5.97 -13.33 -7.78
CA THR A 46 -6.86 -14.44 -8.08
C THR A 46 -7.75 -14.71 -6.87
N ASN A 47 -9.06 -14.68 -7.09
CA ASN A 47 -10.08 -14.97 -6.08
C ASN A 47 -10.32 -16.49 -5.99
N ASP A 48 -11.03 -16.92 -4.95
CA ASP A 48 -11.34 -18.35 -4.73
C ASP A 48 -12.22 -18.98 -5.83
N ASP A 49 -12.87 -18.16 -6.65
CA ASP A 49 -13.70 -18.58 -7.79
C ASP A 49 -12.93 -18.60 -9.13
N ASP A 50 -11.60 -18.59 -9.06
CA ASP A 50 -10.67 -18.48 -10.20
C ASP A 50 -10.79 -17.18 -11.03
N SER A 51 -11.63 -16.22 -10.60
CA SER A 51 -11.68 -14.91 -11.23
C SER A 51 -10.49 -14.04 -10.80
N THR A 52 -10.07 -13.11 -11.65
CA THR A 52 -9.04 -12.13 -11.31
C THR A 52 -9.65 -10.77 -11.02
N THR A 53 -9.13 -10.10 -10.00
CA THR A 53 -9.52 -8.73 -9.65
C THR A 53 -8.27 -7.88 -9.50
N VAL A 54 -8.24 -6.72 -10.17
CA VAL A 54 -7.16 -5.75 -10.01
C VAL A 54 -7.45 -4.88 -8.80
N TRP A 55 -6.63 -5.04 -7.77
CA TRP A 55 -6.67 -4.25 -6.54
C TRP A 55 -5.77 -3.03 -6.65
N MET A 56 -6.26 -1.88 -6.22
CA MET A 56 -5.44 -0.67 -6.06
C MET A 56 -5.00 -0.53 -4.61
N VAL A 57 -3.71 -0.66 -4.37
CA VAL A 57 -3.10 -0.52 -3.06
C VAL A 57 -2.47 0.86 -2.94
N GLU A 58 -2.94 1.65 -1.99
CA GLU A 58 -2.34 2.93 -1.63
C GLU A 58 -1.11 2.70 -0.74
N GLY A 59 0.00 3.33 -1.11
CA GLY A 59 1.19 3.46 -0.29
C GLY A 59 1.48 4.91 0.10
N GLY A 60 2.55 5.08 0.87
CA GLY A 60 3.05 6.40 1.25
C GLY A 60 3.57 7.24 0.06
N THR A 61 4.02 8.45 0.38
CA THR A 61 4.62 9.35 -0.61
C THR A 61 5.84 8.70 -1.29
N PRO A 62 6.11 9.00 -2.57
CA PRO A 62 7.32 8.59 -3.28
C PRO A 62 8.61 8.70 -2.46
N ASN A 63 8.85 9.86 -1.85
CA ASN A 63 10.07 10.10 -1.08
C ASN A 63 10.13 9.26 0.21
N THR A 64 8.99 9.01 0.85
CA THR A 64 8.94 8.13 2.03
C THR A 64 9.23 6.69 1.66
N LEU A 65 8.67 6.19 0.57
CA LEU A 65 8.93 4.83 0.09
C LEU A 65 10.40 4.66 -0.35
N LEU A 66 10.97 5.63 -1.07
CA LEU A 66 12.40 5.62 -1.43
C LEU A 66 13.31 5.50 -0.20
N ARG A 67 13.06 6.29 0.84
CA ARG A 67 13.85 6.22 2.08
C ARG A 67 13.72 4.89 2.82
N ARG A 68 12.66 4.12 2.54
CA ARG A 68 12.43 2.78 3.09
C ARG A 68 12.97 1.68 2.19
N GLY A 69 13.61 2.01 1.06
CA GLY A 69 14.20 1.04 0.13
C GLY A 69 13.27 0.57 -0.98
N LEU A 70 12.03 1.09 -1.05
CA LEU A 70 11.12 0.86 -2.18
C LEU A 70 11.37 1.90 -3.25
N SER A 71 11.70 1.46 -4.46
CA SER A 71 11.83 2.33 -5.64
C SER A 71 11.03 1.77 -6.82
N ARG A 72 10.84 2.60 -7.85
CA ARG A 72 10.25 2.18 -9.13
C ARG A 72 10.97 0.99 -9.75
N ASP A 73 12.25 0.79 -9.44
CA ASP A 73 13.06 -0.32 -9.96
C ASP A 73 12.84 -1.63 -9.19
N THR A 74 12.28 -1.54 -7.98
CA THR A 74 11.96 -2.71 -7.14
C THR A 74 10.52 -3.19 -7.32
N ILE A 75 9.58 -2.28 -7.57
CA ILE A 75 8.16 -2.61 -7.78
C ILE A 75 7.80 -2.53 -9.27
N LEU A 76 8.30 -3.50 -10.02
CA LEU A 76 8.06 -3.59 -11.47
C LEU A 76 6.82 -4.42 -11.77
N PRO A 77 6.07 -4.11 -12.85
CA PRO A 77 5.04 -5.02 -13.36
C PRO A 77 5.61 -6.43 -13.59
N GLY A 78 4.83 -7.45 -13.21
CA GLY A 78 5.22 -8.86 -13.20
C GLY A 78 5.88 -9.32 -11.90
N THR A 79 6.31 -8.41 -11.02
CA THR A 79 6.87 -8.79 -9.72
C THR A 79 5.75 -9.33 -8.84
N PHE A 80 5.90 -10.55 -8.34
CA PHE A 80 4.95 -11.11 -7.38
C PHE A 80 5.24 -10.58 -5.99
N ILE A 81 4.20 -10.07 -5.33
CA ILE A 81 4.30 -9.49 -4.00
C ILE A 81 3.11 -9.93 -3.14
N VAL A 82 3.30 -9.85 -1.84
CA VAL A 82 2.25 -9.97 -0.84
C VAL A 82 2.10 -8.63 -0.15
N VAL A 83 0.90 -8.08 -0.16
CA VAL A 83 0.55 -6.84 0.53
C VAL A 83 -0.34 -7.16 1.70
N ASP A 84 0.10 -6.76 2.89
CA ASP A 84 -0.73 -6.71 4.09
C ASP A 84 -1.27 -5.29 4.24
N GLY A 85 -2.58 -5.14 4.43
CA GLY A 85 -3.22 -3.85 4.45
C GLY A 85 -4.64 -3.89 4.97
N TYR A 86 -5.38 -2.82 4.72
CA TYR A 86 -6.76 -2.65 5.19
C TYR A 86 -7.68 -2.30 4.03
N GLN A 87 -8.81 -2.99 3.92
CA GLN A 87 -9.78 -2.73 2.85
C GLN A 87 -10.39 -1.33 3.00
N SER A 88 -10.70 -0.69 1.88
CA SER A 88 -11.53 0.50 1.87
C SER A 88 -12.92 0.24 2.47
N LYS A 89 -13.47 1.24 3.16
CA LYS A 89 -14.81 1.17 3.77
C LYS A 89 -15.94 0.99 2.76
N ASP A 90 -15.74 1.51 1.55
CA ASP A 90 -16.68 1.39 0.43
C ASP A 90 -16.70 -0.02 -0.19
N ARG A 91 -15.83 -0.93 0.26
CA ARG A 91 -15.68 -2.32 -0.22
C ARG A 91 -15.32 -2.43 -1.70
N SER A 92 -14.80 -1.36 -2.32
CA SER A 92 -14.17 -1.46 -3.63
C SER A 92 -12.89 -2.29 -3.56
N ALA A 93 -12.33 -2.66 -4.71
CA ALA A 93 -11.02 -3.32 -4.81
C ALA A 93 -9.88 -2.33 -4.53
N ARG A 94 -9.95 -1.65 -3.38
CA ARG A 94 -8.99 -0.66 -2.90
C ARG A 94 -8.58 -1.01 -1.48
N ALA A 95 -7.29 -0.87 -1.21
CA ALA A 95 -6.75 -1.11 0.12
C ALA A 95 -5.65 -0.09 0.43
N ASN A 96 -5.47 0.21 1.71
CA ASN A 96 -4.26 0.87 2.16
C ASN A 96 -3.24 -0.21 2.50
N GLY A 97 -2.09 -0.19 1.85
CA GLY A 97 -1.03 -1.13 2.14
C GLY A 97 -0.24 -0.70 3.37
N ARG A 98 -0.07 -1.61 4.30
CA ARG A 98 0.75 -1.46 5.49
C ARG A 98 2.16 -1.97 5.21
N ASP A 99 2.25 -3.22 4.79
CA ASP A 99 3.50 -3.91 4.50
C ASP A 99 3.48 -4.50 3.09
N ILE A 100 4.65 -4.54 2.45
CA ILE A 100 4.91 -5.31 1.23
C ILE A 100 5.97 -6.35 1.52
N THR A 101 5.73 -7.58 1.09
CA THR A 101 6.68 -8.68 1.16
C THR A 101 6.93 -9.20 -0.25
N PHE A 102 8.21 -9.26 -0.63
CA PHE A 102 8.66 -9.82 -1.90
C PHE A 102 8.85 -11.34 -1.77
N GLU A 103 8.86 -12.06 -2.90
CA GLU A 103 9.13 -13.50 -2.92
C GLU A 103 10.51 -13.89 -2.38
N ASP A 104 11.48 -12.96 -2.44
CA ASP A 104 12.81 -13.13 -1.85
C ASP A 104 12.84 -13.00 -0.32
N GLY A 105 11.69 -12.77 0.31
CA GLY A 105 11.52 -12.62 1.76
C GLY A 105 11.77 -11.21 2.28
N ARG A 106 12.18 -10.25 1.44
CA ARG A 106 12.32 -8.86 1.87
C ARG A 106 10.95 -8.26 2.18
N LYS A 107 10.83 -7.67 3.38
CA LYS A 107 9.63 -6.97 3.83
C LYS A 107 9.91 -5.49 4.02
N PHE A 108 9.03 -4.64 3.49
CA PHE A 108 9.11 -3.19 3.64
C PHE A 108 7.78 -2.62 4.13
N PHE A 109 7.86 -1.60 4.98
CA PHE A 109 6.68 -0.86 5.41
C PHE A 109 6.28 0.15 4.33
N MET A 110 5.11 0.00 3.71
CA MET A 110 4.60 0.92 2.68
C MET A 110 3.55 1.90 3.22
N GLY A 111 3.03 1.67 4.44
CA GLY A 111 2.01 2.50 5.05
C GLY A 111 2.45 3.96 5.22
N SER A 112 1.53 4.90 5.06
CA SER A 112 1.85 6.30 5.29
C SER A 112 2.12 6.55 6.78
N SER A 113 3.35 6.93 7.10
CA SER A 113 3.74 7.30 8.46
C SER A 113 2.98 8.57 8.85
N GLY A 114 1.97 8.43 9.71
CA GLY A 114 1.23 9.57 10.27
C GLY A 114 -0.29 9.54 10.10
N ILE A 115 -0.88 8.48 9.52
CA ILE A 115 -2.33 8.46 9.27
C ILE A 115 -3.13 7.53 10.21
N GLY A 116 -2.50 6.98 11.26
CA GLY A 116 -3.22 6.24 12.31
C GLY A 116 -3.64 4.82 11.92
N ALA A 117 -2.99 4.22 10.92
CA ALA A 117 -2.96 2.77 10.82
C ALA A 117 -2.37 2.21 12.12
N PRO A 118 -3.00 1.22 12.77
CA PRO A 118 -2.45 0.64 13.98
C PRO A 118 -1.07 0.09 13.63
N TYR A 119 -0.04 0.64 14.28
CA TYR A 119 1.25 -0.02 14.36
C TYR A 119 0.99 -1.27 15.18
N ASP A 120 1.02 -2.43 14.53
CA ASP A 120 0.99 -3.68 15.28
C ASP A 120 2.34 -3.78 15.97
N ASP A 121 2.34 -3.61 17.30
CA ASP A 121 3.49 -3.67 18.20
C ASP A 121 4.04 -5.11 18.30
N GLN A 122 4.38 -5.73 17.17
CA GLN A 122 4.97 -7.07 17.07
C GLN A 122 6.44 -6.96 16.60
N GLN A 123 7.25 -6.19 17.32
CA GLN A 123 8.70 -6.40 17.40
C GLN A 123 9.17 -6.23 18.85
N SER A 124 8.86 -7.23 19.68
CA SER A 124 9.62 -7.52 20.89
C SER A 124 9.70 -9.03 21.02
N GLY A 125 10.85 -9.60 20.67
CA GLY A 125 11.08 -11.02 20.81
C GLY A 125 12.38 -11.53 20.19
N ASN A 126 13.53 -10.94 20.58
CA ASN A 126 14.74 -11.70 20.93
C ASN A 126 15.71 -10.81 21.71
#